data_AF-A0A7Y2FLN3-F1
#
_entry.id   AF-A0A7Y2FLN3-F1
#
_cell.length_a   1.000
_cell.length_b   1.000
_cell.length_c   1.000
_cell.angle_alpha   90.00
_cell.angle_beta   90.00
_cell.angle_gamma   90.00
#
_symmetry.space_group_name_H-M   'P 1'
#
loop_
_entity.id
_entity.type
_entity.pdbx_description
1 polymer ?
#
loop_
_entity_poly.entity_id
_entity_poly.type
_entity_poly.pdbx_seq_one_letter_code
_entity_poly.pdbx_strand_id
1 'polypeptide(L)'
;MKTSKLITALMTLNKEEWFLFRKYLLYETSEESEIFGLFTFYQSRKGRLEKLDDTDEIRQKHFSDYAPKIFLNLNSKLYNLFEDWLAYYQFKSEPHQSQLSLLKALNKRGLYKHADQVAKSIGKRIEKNQLLSMDDIKASHAVNHLQYFSNNPIKYNSGTALLEGTIDNHLAFINIQSSLYLTELINFSKVQNQDYSQLISQLKSHLNDSTSPLEKKSLQLPKLFVDPNEKLFIKLKDFLFENKLQYPSEFHTLFTLYLLSISLKLWSKNLISSPNPILELYDYIFEKDVISENGKIPV
;
A
#
# COMPACT_ATOMS: atom_id res chain seq x y z
N MET A 1 34.09 1.77 4.40
CA MET A 1 33.73 0.38 4.06
C MET A 1 32.33 0.38 3.45
N LYS A 2 32.11 -0.36 2.35
CA LYS A 2 30.78 -0.48 1.73
C LYS A 2 30.15 -1.78 2.23
N THR A 3 29.17 -1.69 3.11
CA THR A 3 28.37 -2.83 3.54
C THR A 3 27.73 -3.51 2.34
N SER A 4 27.75 -4.85 2.29
CA SER A 4 27.14 -5.63 1.21
C SER A 4 25.64 -5.33 1.09
N LYS A 5 25.15 -5.08 -0.13
CA LYS A 5 23.71 -4.84 -0.41
C LYS A 5 22.82 -5.93 0.15
N LEU A 6 23.26 -7.19 0.01
CA LEU A 6 22.55 -8.36 0.54
C LEU A 6 22.40 -8.27 2.05
N ILE A 7 23.46 -7.91 2.77
CA ILE A 7 23.45 -7.86 4.23
C ILE A 7 22.51 -6.75 4.70
N THR A 8 22.61 -5.57 4.08
CA THR A 8 21.68 -4.46 4.35
C THR A 8 20.22 -4.87 4.13
N ALA A 9 19.93 -5.58 3.04
CA ALA A 9 18.60 -6.08 2.74
C ALA A 9 18.11 -7.12 3.76
N LEU A 10 18.93 -8.11 4.10
CA LEU A 10 18.56 -9.14 5.06
C LEU A 10 18.33 -8.58 6.48
N MET A 11 19.00 -7.48 6.83
CA MET A 11 18.80 -6.79 8.10
C MET A 11 17.41 -6.17 8.25
N THR A 12 16.69 -5.89 7.16
CA THR A 12 15.34 -5.30 7.25
C THR A 12 14.26 -6.34 7.57
N LEU A 13 14.58 -7.63 7.45
CA LEU A 13 13.59 -8.70 7.59
C LEU A 13 13.17 -8.93 9.04
N ASN A 14 11.86 -8.92 9.27
CA ASN A 14 11.25 -9.37 10.51
C ASN A 14 11.22 -10.91 10.60
N LYS A 15 10.80 -11.44 11.77
CA LYS A 15 10.82 -12.90 12.04
C LYS A 15 9.97 -13.71 11.05
N GLU A 16 8.83 -13.18 10.63
CA GLU A 16 7.92 -13.84 9.68
C GLU A 16 8.51 -13.80 8.27
N GLU A 17 9.03 -12.65 7.86
CA GLU A 17 9.65 -12.46 6.54
C GLU A 17 10.84 -13.39 6.32
N TRP A 18 11.69 -13.58 7.34
CA TRP A 18 12.77 -14.58 7.30
C TRP A 18 12.27 -15.99 6.98
N PHE A 19 11.10 -16.37 7.52
CA PHE A 19 10.51 -17.68 7.29
C PHE A 19 9.89 -17.78 5.89
N LEU A 20 9.20 -16.73 5.44
CA LEU A 20 8.60 -16.69 4.10
C LEU A 20 9.66 -16.65 3.01
N PHE A 21 10.73 -15.88 3.19
CA PHE A 21 11.84 -15.85 2.24
C PHE A 21 12.55 -17.21 2.16
N ARG A 22 12.75 -17.90 3.29
CA ARG A 22 13.27 -19.29 3.29
C ARG A 22 12.41 -20.22 2.43
N LYS A 23 11.08 -20.15 2.56
CA LYS A 23 10.17 -20.98 1.75
C LYS A 23 10.28 -20.65 0.26
N TYR A 24 10.41 -19.37 -0.09
CA TYR A 24 10.59 -18.94 -1.47
C TYR A 24 11.91 -19.46 -2.05
N LEU A 25 13.01 -19.35 -1.30
CA LEU A 25 14.31 -19.89 -1.73
C LEU A 25 14.25 -21.40 -1.97
N LEU A 26 13.57 -22.16 -1.11
CA LEU A 26 13.37 -23.60 -1.32
C LEU A 26 12.50 -23.94 -2.53
N TYR A 27 11.64 -23.01 -2.96
CA TYR A 27 10.83 -23.19 -4.16
C TYR A 27 11.64 -22.94 -5.45
N GLU A 28 12.50 -21.91 -5.45
CA GLU A 28 13.35 -21.54 -6.59
C GLU A 28 14.66 -22.36 -6.68
N THR A 29 15.05 -23.01 -5.59
CA THR A 29 16.32 -23.77 -5.49
C THR A 29 16.08 -25.14 -4.82
N SER A 30 17.10 -25.68 -4.14
CA SER A 30 16.98 -26.89 -3.31
C SER A 30 17.76 -26.71 -2.01
N GLU A 31 17.52 -27.60 -1.04
CA GLU A 31 18.25 -27.60 0.24
C GLU A 31 19.76 -27.81 0.06
N GLU A 32 20.16 -28.54 -0.98
CA GLU A 32 21.55 -28.84 -1.32
C GLU A 32 22.23 -27.72 -2.12
N SER A 33 21.48 -26.69 -2.53
CA SER A 33 22.04 -25.62 -3.35
C SER A 33 22.99 -24.71 -2.55
N GLU A 34 24.09 -24.30 -3.18
CA GLU A 34 25.08 -23.40 -2.57
C GLU A 34 24.46 -22.07 -2.11
N ILE A 35 23.45 -21.59 -2.86
CA ILE A 35 22.68 -20.38 -2.55
C ILE A 35 21.91 -20.56 -1.25
N PHE A 36 21.23 -21.70 -1.07
CA PHE A 36 20.51 -22.00 0.16
C PHE A 36 21.45 -22.21 1.35
N GLY A 37 22.62 -22.81 1.12
CA GLY A 37 23.69 -22.88 2.11
C GLY A 37 24.15 -21.49 2.58
N LEU A 38 24.40 -20.58 1.64
CA LEU A 38 24.77 -19.19 1.93
C LEU A 38 23.66 -18.44 2.69
N PHE A 39 22.39 -18.62 2.30
CA PHE A 39 21.26 -18.07 3.03
C PHE A 39 21.20 -18.59 4.47
N THR A 40 21.35 -19.89 4.68
CA THR A 40 21.32 -20.52 6.01
C THR A 40 22.45 -19.98 6.90
N PHE A 41 23.63 -19.75 6.32
CA PHE A 41 24.74 -19.09 7.00
C PHE A 41 24.34 -17.71 7.55
N TYR A 42 23.71 -16.85 6.74
CA TYR A 42 23.25 -15.54 7.17
C TYR A 42 22.08 -15.64 8.17
N GLN A 43 21.11 -16.53 7.92
CA GLN A 43 19.95 -16.72 8.79
C GLN A 43 20.35 -17.14 10.21
N SER A 44 21.33 -18.03 10.36
CA SER A 44 21.86 -18.44 11.67
C SER A 44 22.54 -17.28 12.44
N ARG A 45 22.88 -16.19 11.75
CA ARG A 45 23.54 -14.98 12.28
C ARG A 45 22.66 -13.73 12.18
N LYS A 46 21.35 -13.88 11.95
CA LYS A 46 20.43 -12.75 11.70
C LYS A 46 20.50 -11.63 12.75
N GLY A 47 20.77 -11.95 14.02
CA GLY A 47 20.92 -10.96 15.11
C GLY A 47 22.28 -10.27 15.20
N ARG A 48 23.21 -10.53 14.29
CA ARG A 48 24.57 -9.95 14.26
C ARG A 48 25.04 -9.66 12.82
N LEU A 49 24.11 -9.49 11.87
CA LEU A 49 24.43 -9.25 10.45
C LEU A 49 25.24 -7.97 10.24
N GLU A 50 25.01 -6.95 11.08
CA GLU A 50 25.79 -5.71 11.11
C GLU A 50 27.30 -5.91 11.31
N LYS A 51 27.72 -7.05 11.88
CA LYS A 51 29.13 -7.41 12.13
C LYS A 51 29.75 -8.21 10.99
N LEU A 52 29.02 -8.41 9.89
CA LEU A 52 29.42 -9.20 8.74
C LEU A 52 29.69 -8.30 7.52
N ASP A 53 30.15 -7.07 7.71
CA ASP A 53 30.30 -6.09 6.64
C ASP A 53 31.44 -6.39 5.65
N ASP A 54 32.42 -7.20 6.03
CA ASP A 54 33.50 -7.68 5.17
C ASP A 54 33.18 -9.04 4.52
N THR A 55 32.75 -9.01 3.26
CA THR A 55 32.44 -10.21 2.47
C THR A 55 33.65 -11.10 2.19
N ASP A 56 34.86 -10.53 2.10
CA ASP A 56 36.07 -11.32 1.85
C ASP A 56 36.51 -12.06 3.11
N GLU A 57 36.33 -11.45 4.29
CA GLU A 57 36.56 -12.12 5.58
C GLU A 57 35.59 -13.31 5.77
N ILE A 58 34.31 -13.12 5.46
CA ILE A 58 33.31 -14.20 5.50
C ILE A 58 33.72 -15.34 4.59
N ARG A 59 34.12 -15.02 3.35
CA ARG A 59 34.58 -16.03 2.40
C ARG A 59 35.76 -16.80 2.97
N GLN A 60 36.80 -16.12 3.41
CA GLN A 60 38.01 -16.77 3.91
C GLN A 60 37.75 -17.69 5.11
N LYS A 61 36.84 -17.30 6.02
CA LYS A 61 36.54 -18.06 7.24
C LYS A 61 35.56 -19.21 7.06
N HIS A 62 34.58 -19.07 6.16
CA HIS A 62 33.42 -19.97 6.10
C HIS A 62 33.19 -20.60 4.73
N PHE A 63 33.79 -20.04 3.69
CA PHE A 63 33.63 -20.47 2.29
C PHE A 63 35.00 -20.46 1.60
N SER A 64 36.05 -20.94 2.30
CA SER A 64 37.45 -20.85 1.87
C SER A 64 37.70 -21.52 0.51
N ASP A 65 36.93 -22.57 0.23
CA ASP A 65 37.01 -23.39 -0.99
C ASP A 65 36.48 -22.64 -2.22
N TYR A 66 35.73 -21.55 -2.01
CA TYR A 66 35.23 -20.71 -3.09
C TYR A 66 36.25 -19.64 -3.47
N ALA A 67 36.55 -19.56 -4.77
CA ALA A 67 37.29 -18.42 -5.30
C ALA A 67 36.51 -17.10 -5.04
N PRO A 68 37.20 -15.95 -4.81
CA PRO A 68 36.54 -14.67 -4.50
C PRO A 68 35.40 -14.31 -5.46
N LYS A 69 35.63 -14.46 -6.76
CA LYS A 69 34.63 -14.19 -7.80
C LYS A 69 33.39 -15.09 -7.68
N ILE A 70 33.56 -16.36 -7.32
CA ILE A 70 32.44 -17.30 -7.19
C ILE A 70 31.59 -16.92 -5.97
N PHE A 71 32.23 -16.60 -4.84
CA PHE A 71 31.52 -16.16 -3.64
C PHE A 71 30.74 -14.85 -3.86
N LEU A 72 31.33 -13.87 -4.55
CA LEU A 72 30.64 -12.63 -4.92
C LEU A 72 29.44 -12.90 -5.85
N ASN A 73 29.56 -13.86 -6.77
CA ASN A 73 28.45 -14.27 -7.63
C ASN A 73 27.33 -14.94 -6.81
N LEU A 74 27.65 -15.76 -5.81
CA LEU A 74 26.65 -16.37 -4.93
C LEU A 74 25.89 -15.30 -4.13
N ASN A 75 26.59 -14.31 -3.57
CA ASN A 75 25.96 -13.19 -2.88
C ASN A 75 25.04 -12.40 -3.82
N SER A 76 25.49 -12.11 -5.04
CA SER A 76 24.69 -11.40 -6.04
C SER A 76 23.43 -12.19 -6.43
N LYS A 77 23.55 -13.50 -6.64
CA LYS A 77 22.41 -14.37 -6.95
C LYS A 77 21.40 -14.43 -5.80
N LEU A 78 21.86 -14.57 -4.56
CA LEU A 78 20.98 -14.57 -3.39
C LEU A 78 20.27 -13.22 -3.23
N TYR A 79 20.95 -12.11 -3.52
CA TYR A 79 20.33 -10.79 -3.52
C TYR A 79 19.26 -10.63 -4.61
N ASN A 80 19.49 -11.13 -5.83
CA ASN A 80 18.47 -11.11 -6.87
C ASN A 80 17.22 -11.92 -6.47
N LEU A 81 17.41 -13.11 -5.88
CA LEU A 81 16.29 -13.91 -5.36
C LEU A 81 15.55 -13.22 -4.23
N PHE A 82 16.25 -12.41 -3.43
CA PHE A 82 15.62 -11.56 -2.42
C PHE A 82 14.75 -10.46 -3.07
N GLU A 83 15.23 -9.80 -4.12
CA GLU A 83 14.45 -8.80 -4.87
C GLU A 83 13.20 -9.42 -5.51
N ASP A 84 13.34 -10.60 -6.13
CA ASP A 84 12.23 -11.34 -6.72
C ASP A 84 11.20 -11.76 -5.65
N TRP A 85 11.68 -12.24 -4.50
CA TRP A 85 10.83 -12.57 -3.37
C TRP A 85 10.09 -11.35 -2.83
N LEU A 86 10.75 -10.20 -2.67
CA LEU A 86 10.11 -8.97 -2.21
C LEU A 86 8.97 -8.55 -3.14
N ALA A 87 9.23 -8.57 -4.46
CA ALA A 87 8.21 -8.25 -5.45
C ALA A 87 7.02 -9.22 -5.38
N TYR A 88 7.30 -10.52 -5.24
CA TYR A 88 6.28 -11.55 -5.06
C TYR A 88 5.49 -11.38 -3.75
N TYR A 89 6.19 -11.09 -2.65
CA TYR A 89 5.61 -10.89 -1.33
C TYR A 89 4.66 -9.70 -1.32
N GLN A 90 5.09 -8.56 -1.87
CA GLN A 90 4.27 -7.37 -2.04
C GLN A 90 3.04 -7.65 -2.93
N PHE A 91 3.24 -8.32 -4.07
CA PHE A 91 2.13 -8.68 -4.96
C PHE A 91 1.09 -9.58 -4.29
N LYS A 92 1.51 -10.43 -3.34
CA LYS A 92 0.63 -11.33 -2.59
C LYS A 92 -0.05 -10.67 -1.40
N SER A 93 0.59 -9.66 -0.78
CA SER A 93 0.02 -8.91 0.34
C SER A 93 -1.03 -7.89 -0.13
N GLU A 94 -0.88 -7.34 -1.33
CA GLU A 94 -1.82 -6.36 -1.89
C GLU A 94 -3.26 -6.90 -2.02
N PRO A 95 -4.27 -6.20 -1.48
CA PRO A 95 -5.67 -6.59 -1.59
C PRO A 95 -6.09 -6.83 -3.04
N HIS A 96 -6.73 -7.97 -3.29
CA HIS A 96 -7.30 -8.40 -4.58
C HIS A 96 -6.30 -8.58 -5.74
N GLN A 97 -5.07 -8.10 -5.65
CA GLN A 97 -4.12 -8.01 -6.75
C GLN A 97 -3.81 -9.36 -7.42
N SER A 98 -3.58 -10.40 -6.62
CA SER A 98 -3.37 -11.76 -7.14
C SER A 98 -4.61 -12.32 -7.85
N GLN A 99 -5.83 -11.98 -7.39
CA GLN A 99 -7.08 -12.47 -7.99
C GLN A 99 -7.41 -11.70 -9.28
N LEU A 100 -7.18 -10.39 -9.31
CA LEU A 100 -7.31 -9.55 -10.51
C LEU A 100 -6.34 -9.99 -11.61
N SER A 101 -5.11 -10.31 -11.23
CA SER A 101 -4.10 -10.85 -12.16
C SER A 101 -4.52 -12.21 -12.73
N LEU A 102 -5.08 -13.09 -11.89
CA LEU A 102 -5.65 -14.36 -12.34
C LEU A 102 -6.84 -14.15 -13.29
N LEU A 103 -7.77 -13.25 -12.96
CA LEU A 103 -8.91 -12.90 -13.82
C LEU A 103 -8.44 -12.46 -15.21
N LYS A 104 -7.48 -11.53 -15.26
CA LYS A 104 -6.87 -11.05 -16.52
C LYS A 104 -6.23 -12.20 -17.30
N ALA A 105 -5.48 -13.07 -16.61
CA ALA A 105 -4.78 -14.19 -17.23
C ALA A 105 -5.76 -15.24 -17.82
N LEU A 106 -6.88 -15.50 -17.16
CA LEU A 106 -7.92 -16.41 -17.61
C LEU A 106 -8.69 -15.84 -18.81
N ASN A 107 -9.10 -14.57 -18.75
CA ASN A 107 -9.76 -13.89 -19.87
C ASN A 107 -8.88 -13.87 -21.13
N LYS A 108 -7.57 -13.58 -21.00
CA LYS A 108 -6.62 -13.61 -22.12
C LYS A 108 -6.49 -14.98 -22.79
N ARG A 109 -6.69 -16.06 -22.05
CA ARG A 109 -6.57 -17.44 -22.54
C ARG A 109 -7.90 -18.04 -23.02
N GLY A 110 -8.99 -17.28 -22.99
CA GLY A 110 -10.31 -17.78 -23.35
C GLY A 110 -10.98 -18.64 -22.28
N LEU A 111 -10.43 -18.70 -21.06
CA LEU A 111 -10.95 -19.52 -19.96
C LEU A 111 -12.09 -18.80 -19.21
N TYR A 112 -13.13 -18.39 -19.95
CA TYR A 112 -14.14 -17.43 -19.48
C TYR A 112 -14.96 -17.92 -18.29
N LYS A 113 -15.35 -19.21 -18.26
CA LYS A 113 -16.10 -19.77 -17.12
C LYS A 113 -15.33 -19.62 -15.81
N HIS A 114 -14.01 -19.84 -15.84
CA HIS A 114 -13.15 -19.68 -14.67
C HIS A 114 -12.92 -18.20 -14.35
N ALA A 115 -12.76 -17.36 -15.37
CA ALA A 115 -12.66 -15.91 -15.19
C ALA A 115 -13.89 -15.36 -14.46
N ASP A 116 -15.10 -15.76 -14.86
CA ASP A 116 -16.35 -15.33 -14.23
C ASP A 116 -16.49 -15.79 -12.79
N GLN A 117 -15.99 -16.99 -12.46
CA GLN A 117 -15.94 -17.48 -11.08
C GLN A 117 -15.02 -16.62 -10.21
N VAL A 118 -13.85 -16.26 -10.72
CA VAL A 118 -12.90 -15.37 -10.02
C VAL A 118 -13.52 -13.99 -9.83
N ALA A 119 -14.11 -13.39 -10.87
CA ALA A 119 -14.80 -12.10 -10.78
C ALA A 119 -15.91 -12.11 -9.70
N LYS A 120 -16.77 -13.14 -9.71
CA LYS A 120 -17.81 -13.33 -8.68
C LYS A 120 -17.24 -13.49 -7.28
N SER A 121 -16.11 -14.20 -7.14
CA SER A 121 -15.45 -14.35 -5.84
C SER A 121 -14.91 -13.02 -5.30
N ILE A 122 -14.36 -12.17 -6.18
CA ILE A 122 -13.89 -10.82 -5.80
C ILE A 122 -15.10 -9.98 -5.38
N GLY A 123 -16.16 -9.93 -6.20
CA GLY A 123 -17.38 -9.17 -5.90
C GLY A 123 -18.00 -9.57 -4.56
N LYS A 124 -18.17 -10.87 -4.30
CA LYS A 124 -18.68 -11.37 -3.01
C LYS A 124 -17.80 -10.98 -1.83
N ARG A 125 -16.47 -10.95 -2.00
CA ARG A 125 -15.54 -10.55 -0.94
C ARG A 125 -15.70 -9.06 -0.62
N ILE A 126 -15.84 -8.22 -1.65
CA ILE A 126 -16.09 -6.78 -1.51
C ILE A 126 -17.45 -6.53 -0.87
N GLU A 127 -18.52 -7.17 -1.35
CA GLU A 127 -19.88 -7.02 -0.78
C GLU A 127 -19.95 -7.45 0.69
N LYS A 128 -19.20 -8.48 1.06
CA LYS A 128 -19.14 -8.97 2.45
C LYS A 128 -18.29 -8.06 3.34
N ASN A 129 -17.40 -7.28 2.75
CA ASN A 129 -16.64 -6.26 3.47
C ASN A 129 -17.53 -5.02 3.68
N GLN A 130 -18.02 -4.84 4.90
CA GLN A 130 -18.87 -3.69 5.22
C GLN A 130 -18.06 -2.40 5.43
N LEU A 131 -16.74 -2.49 5.43
CA LEU A 131 -15.84 -1.36 5.59
C LEU A 131 -15.68 -0.61 4.27
N LEU A 132 -15.66 0.71 4.36
CA LEU A 132 -15.36 1.60 3.25
C LEU A 132 -13.88 1.50 2.89
N SER A 133 -13.61 1.14 1.63
CA SER A 133 -12.27 0.84 1.16
C SER A 133 -12.02 1.38 -0.23
N MET A 134 -10.93 2.12 -0.38
CA MET A 134 -10.46 2.61 -1.68
C MET A 134 -9.97 1.44 -2.56
N ASP A 135 -9.38 0.41 -1.96
CA ASP A 135 -8.90 -0.77 -2.68
C ASP A 135 -10.06 -1.59 -3.24
N ASP A 136 -11.18 -1.68 -2.52
CA ASP A 136 -12.39 -2.36 -3.00
C ASP A 136 -13.03 -1.61 -4.19
N ILE A 137 -13.04 -0.28 -4.17
CA ILE A 137 -13.50 0.54 -5.32
C ILE A 137 -12.59 0.30 -6.52
N LYS A 138 -11.26 0.36 -6.32
CA LYS A 138 -10.26 0.12 -7.37
C LYS A 138 -10.39 -1.31 -7.95
N ALA A 139 -10.59 -2.30 -7.10
CA ALA A 139 -10.80 -3.68 -7.50
C ALA A 139 -12.11 -3.86 -8.29
N SER A 140 -13.20 -3.23 -7.85
CA SER A 140 -14.49 -3.25 -8.54
C SER A 140 -14.38 -2.66 -9.95
N HIS A 141 -13.72 -1.51 -10.09
CA HIS A 141 -13.38 -0.95 -11.39
C HIS A 141 -12.60 -1.96 -12.25
N ALA A 142 -11.54 -2.56 -11.71
CA ALA A 142 -10.70 -3.48 -12.45
C ALA A 142 -11.43 -4.76 -12.89
N VAL A 143 -12.31 -5.33 -12.04
CA VAL A 143 -13.13 -6.49 -12.40
C VAL A 143 -14.05 -6.15 -13.57
N ASN A 144 -14.80 -5.05 -13.46
CA ASN A 144 -15.74 -4.61 -14.49
C ASN A 144 -15.03 -4.34 -15.81
N HIS A 145 -13.91 -3.62 -15.76
CA HIS A 145 -13.07 -3.34 -16.91
C HIS A 145 -12.57 -4.63 -17.58
N LEU A 146 -12.01 -5.56 -16.79
CA LEU A 146 -11.45 -6.81 -17.30
C LEU A 146 -12.52 -7.75 -17.89
N GLN A 147 -13.75 -7.71 -17.40
CA GLN A 147 -14.85 -8.47 -17.99
C GLN A 147 -15.37 -7.82 -19.27
N TYR A 148 -15.59 -6.50 -19.26
CA TYR A 148 -16.15 -5.78 -20.42
C TYR A 148 -15.19 -5.71 -21.61
N PHE A 149 -13.94 -5.27 -21.39
CA PHE A 149 -12.93 -5.06 -22.45
C PHE A 149 -12.15 -6.33 -22.82
N SER A 150 -12.74 -7.51 -22.58
CA SER A 150 -12.18 -8.78 -23.00
C SER A 150 -13.04 -9.45 -24.07
N ASN A 151 -12.58 -10.59 -24.57
CA ASN A 151 -13.36 -11.46 -25.46
C ASN A 151 -14.36 -12.35 -24.69
N ASN A 152 -14.54 -12.12 -23.38
CA ASN A 152 -15.47 -12.88 -22.56
C ASN A 152 -16.92 -12.62 -22.97
N PRO A 153 -17.73 -13.66 -23.26
CA PRO A 153 -19.13 -13.51 -23.65
C PRO A 153 -20.04 -12.83 -22.60
N ILE A 154 -19.63 -12.74 -21.33
CA ILE A 154 -20.45 -12.10 -20.28
C ILE A 154 -20.84 -10.66 -20.63
N LYS A 155 -20.04 -9.96 -21.43
CA LYS A 155 -20.34 -8.59 -21.90
C LYS A 155 -21.59 -8.52 -22.78
N TYR A 156 -22.03 -9.60 -23.41
CA TYR A 156 -23.26 -9.60 -24.20
C TYR A 156 -24.51 -9.70 -23.31
N ASN A 157 -24.37 -10.22 -22.09
CA ASN A 157 -25.47 -10.37 -21.14
C ASN A 157 -25.52 -9.22 -20.12
N SER A 158 -24.35 -8.74 -19.68
CA SER A 158 -24.21 -7.76 -18.60
C SER A 158 -23.40 -6.53 -19.01
N GLY A 159 -23.19 -6.32 -20.32
CA GLY A 159 -22.29 -5.29 -20.84
C GLY A 159 -22.58 -3.89 -20.34
N THR A 160 -23.84 -3.46 -20.34
CA THR A 160 -24.23 -2.12 -19.87
C THR A 160 -23.84 -1.93 -18.40
N ALA A 161 -24.25 -2.84 -17.52
CA ALA A 161 -23.94 -2.76 -16.10
C ALA A 161 -22.42 -2.81 -15.82
N LEU A 162 -21.67 -3.63 -16.58
CA LEU A 162 -20.21 -3.68 -16.48
C LEU A 162 -19.56 -2.36 -16.92
N LEU A 163 -20.05 -1.73 -17.99
CA LEU A 163 -19.51 -0.46 -18.47
C LEU A 163 -19.82 0.69 -17.51
N GLU A 164 -21.07 0.81 -17.08
CA GLU A 164 -21.50 1.79 -16.07
C GLU A 164 -20.70 1.62 -14.78
N GLY A 165 -20.65 0.39 -14.25
CA GLY A 165 -19.86 0.07 -13.07
C GLY A 165 -18.35 0.26 -13.26
N THR A 166 -17.82 0.22 -14.49
CA THR A 166 -16.42 0.59 -14.75
C THR A 166 -16.25 2.09 -14.56
N ILE A 167 -17.10 2.90 -15.19
CA ILE A 167 -17.02 4.36 -15.16
C ILE A 167 -17.26 4.89 -13.73
N ASP A 168 -18.30 4.41 -13.05
CA ASP A 168 -18.66 4.88 -11.71
C ASP A 168 -17.54 4.62 -10.70
N ASN A 169 -17.00 3.40 -10.68
CA ASN A 169 -15.90 3.06 -9.77
C ASN A 169 -14.60 3.78 -10.14
N HIS A 170 -14.35 4.03 -11.44
CA HIS A 170 -13.21 4.83 -11.88
C HIS A 170 -13.29 6.27 -11.37
N LEU A 171 -14.44 6.92 -11.58
CA LEU A 171 -14.67 8.30 -11.13
C LEU A 171 -14.58 8.39 -9.60
N ALA A 172 -15.17 7.44 -8.88
CA ALA A 172 -15.08 7.39 -7.43
C ALA A 172 -13.64 7.27 -6.93
N PHE A 173 -12.84 6.37 -7.52
CA PHE A 173 -11.42 6.22 -7.18
C PHE A 173 -10.62 7.50 -7.46
N ILE A 174 -10.83 8.11 -8.63
CA ILE A 174 -10.14 9.35 -9.03
C ILE A 174 -10.53 10.51 -8.11
N ASN A 175 -11.80 10.63 -7.72
CA ASN A 175 -12.25 11.65 -6.76
C ASN A 175 -11.56 11.51 -5.40
N ILE A 176 -11.46 10.29 -4.87
CA ILE A 176 -10.79 10.02 -3.58
C ILE A 176 -9.32 10.39 -3.65
N GLN A 177 -8.60 9.88 -4.65
CA GLN A 177 -7.17 10.14 -4.84
C GLN A 177 -6.88 11.62 -5.07
N SER A 178 -7.65 12.27 -5.94
CA SER A 178 -7.51 13.70 -6.20
C SER A 178 -7.76 14.54 -4.95
N SER A 179 -8.68 14.13 -4.07
CA SER A 179 -8.93 14.79 -2.79
C SER A 179 -7.74 14.66 -1.82
N LEU A 180 -7.09 13.50 -1.78
CA LEU A 180 -5.87 13.30 -0.99
C LEU A 180 -4.71 14.16 -1.53
N TYR A 181 -4.48 14.16 -2.84
CA TYR A 181 -3.45 15.01 -3.46
C TYR A 181 -3.73 16.49 -3.26
N LEU A 182 -5.00 16.91 -3.38
CA LEU A 182 -5.39 18.28 -3.12
C LEU A 182 -5.09 18.66 -1.66
N THR A 183 -5.38 17.76 -0.72
CA THR A 183 -5.06 17.97 0.71
C THR A 183 -3.55 18.16 0.90
N GLU A 184 -2.74 17.27 0.31
CA GLU A 184 -1.28 17.36 0.40
C GLU A 184 -0.74 18.64 -0.22
N LEU A 185 -1.18 19.02 -1.42
CA LEU A 185 -0.73 20.26 -2.06
C LEU A 185 -1.08 21.50 -1.22
N ILE A 186 -2.24 21.53 -0.58
CA ILE A 186 -2.63 22.64 0.31
C ILE A 186 -1.80 22.63 1.61
N ASN A 187 -1.49 21.45 2.14
CA ASN A 187 -0.65 21.35 3.34
C ASN A 187 0.80 21.74 3.02
N PHE A 188 1.38 21.10 2.01
CA PHE A 188 2.78 21.21 1.62
C PHE A 188 3.12 22.59 1.05
N SER A 189 2.21 23.26 0.31
CA SER A 189 2.41 24.66 -0.11
C SER A 189 2.69 25.58 1.09
N LYS A 190 1.98 25.36 2.20
CA LYS A 190 2.16 26.15 3.44
C LYS A 190 3.45 25.78 4.16
N VAL A 191 3.84 24.50 4.18
CA VAL A 191 5.05 24.02 4.87
C VAL A 191 6.32 24.46 4.14
N GLN A 192 6.35 24.31 2.81
CA GLN A 192 7.53 24.62 1.99
C GLN A 192 7.53 26.05 1.43
N ASN A 193 6.49 26.84 1.69
CA ASN A 193 6.29 28.15 1.08
C ASN A 193 6.39 28.13 -0.46
N GLN A 194 5.81 27.10 -1.07
CA GLN A 194 5.80 26.90 -2.52
C GLN A 194 4.41 27.12 -3.09
N ASP A 195 4.32 27.85 -4.20
CA ASP A 195 3.06 28.11 -4.88
C ASP A 195 2.65 26.92 -5.77
N TYR A 196 1.53 26.28 -5.42
CA TYR A 196 0.89 25.23 -6.19
C TYR A 196 -0.51 25.63 -6.70
N SER A 197 -0.84 26.92 -6.73
CA SER A 197 -2.19 27.43 -7.02
C SER A 197 -2.74 26.93 -8.36
N GLN A 198 -1.89 26.82 -9.40
CA GLN A 198 -2.29 26.28 -10.70
C GLN A 198 -2.70 24.81 -10.61
N LEU A 199 -1.90 23.96 -9.96
CA LEU A 199 -2.19 22.53 -9.79
C LEU A 199 -3.43 22.31 -8.92
N ILE A 200 -3.57 23.11 -7.85
CA ILE A 200 -4.74 23.11 -6.98
C ILE A 200 -6.00 23.44 -7.78
N SER A 201 -5.96 24.45 -8.65
CA SER A 201 -7.09 24.85 -9.50
C SER A 201 -7.46 23.76 -10.50
N GLN A 202 -6.46 23.14 -11.15
CA GLN A 202 -6.68 22.05 -12.10
C GLN A 202 -7.34 20.86 -11.41
N LEU A 203 -6.79 20.38 -10.29
CA LEU A 203 -7.37 19.26 -9.55
C LEU A 203 -8.80 19.54 -9.10
N LYS A 204 -9.08 20.75 -8.59
CA LYS A 204 -10.45 21.15 -8.21
C LYS A 204 -11.44 21.08 -9.36
N SER A 205 -11.02 21.44 -10.57
CA SER A 205 -11.91 21.40 -11.75
C SER A 205 -12.28 19.99 -12.22
N HIS A 206 -11.54 18.97 -11.77
CA HIS A 206 -11.79 17.56 -12.10
C HIS A 206 -12.56 16.80 -11.01
N LEU A 207 -12.83 17.43 -9.86
CA LEU A 207 -13.62 16.81 -8.80
C LEU A 207 -15.10 16.88 -9.16
N ASN A 208 -15.75 15.72 -9.20
CA ASN A 208 -17.18 15.61 -9.48
C ASN A 208 -18.01 15.53 -8.19
N ASP A 209 -19.32 15.73 -8.32
CA ASP A 209 -20.25 15.46 -7.23
C ASP A 209 -20.19 13.99 -6.81
N SER A 210 -20.15 13.78 -5.51
CA SER A 210 -19.87 12.46 -4.93
C SER A 210 -21.13 11.65 -4.67
N THR A 211 -21.10 10.39 -5.09
CA THR A 211 -22.18 9.43 -4.86
C THR A 211 -21.90 8.54 -3.65
N SER A 212 -20.65 8.13 -3.40
CA SER A 212 -20.31 7.22 -2.28
C SER A 212 -19.98 7.93 -0.94
N PRO A 213 -20.22 7.27 0.21
CA PRO A 213 -19.86 7.83 1.52
C PRO A 213 -18.36 8.15 1.69
N LEU A 214 -17.49 7.31 1.13
CA LEU A 214 -16.03 7.47 1.23
C LEU A 214 -15.57 8.72 0.46
N GLU A 215 -16.05 8.90 -0.77
CA GLU A 215 -15.78 10.11 -1.56
C GLU A 215 -16.28 11.38 -0.88
N LYS A 216 -17.48 11.36 -0.28
CA LYS A 216 -18.00 12.54 0.44
C LYS A 216 -17.10 12.96 1.59
N LYS A 217 -16.48 11.99 2.26
CA LYS A 217 -15.56 12.23 3.38
C LYS A 217 -14.17 12.65 2.90
N SER A 218 -13.66 12.06 1.82
CA SER A 218 -12.38 12.48 1.23
C SER A 218 -12.44 13.92 0.71
N LEU A 219 -13.52 14.33 0.05
CA LEU A 219 -13.74 15.70 -0.44
C LEU A 219 -13.87 16.76 0.67
N GLN A 220 -14.18 16.35 1.90
CA GLN A 220 -14.27 17.26 3.05
C GLN A 220 -12.88 17.57 3.63
N LEU A 221 -11.91 16.69 3.47
CA LEU A 221 -10.57 16.86 4.00
C LEU A 221 -9.84 18.10 3.42
N PRO A 222 -9.76 18.33 2.10
CA PRO A 222 -9.10 19.53 1.57
C PRO A 222 -9.84 20.81 1.96
N LYS A 223 -11.17 20.76 2.15
CA LYS A 223 -11.95 21.91 2.63
C LYS A 223 -11.49 22.35 4.02
N LEU A 224 -11.21 21.39 4.91
CA LEU A 224 -10.72 21.67 6.26
C LEU A 224 -9.33 22.34 6.25
N PHE A 225 -8.50 22.09 5.24
CA PHE A 225 -7.19 22.74 5.10
C PHE A 225 -7.27 24.16 4.49
N VAL A 226 -8.30 24.43 3.68
CA VAL A 226 -8.57 25.77 3.13
C VAL A 226 -9.21 26.67 4.19
N ASP A 227 -10.27 26.17 4.83
CA ASP A 227 -11.05 26.87 5.84
C ASP A 227 -11.14 26.02 7.13
N PRO A 228 -10.14 26.13 8.02
CA PRO A 228 -10.09 25.33 9.24
C PRO A 228 -11.28 25.62 10.17
N ASN A 229 -12.07 24.58 10.45
CA ASN A 229 -13.30 24.67 11.24
C ASN A 229 -13.42 23.46 12.17
N GLU A 230 -13.55 23.72 13.48
CA GLU A 230 -13.71 22.71 14.53
C GLU A 230 -14.84 21.73 14.25
N LYS A 231 -16.02 22.22 13.82
CA LYS A 231 -17.19 21.36 13.56
C LYS A 231 -16.92 20.35 12.45
N LEU A 232 -16.22 20.76 11.39
CA LEU A 232 -15.86 19.87 10.29
C LEU A 232 -14.78 18.88 10.72
N PHE A 233 -13.78 19.35 11.48
CA PHE A 233 -12.74 18.50 12.05
C PHE A 233 -13.34 17.38 12.93
N ILE A 234 -14.19 17.72 13.90
CA ILE A 234 -14.84 16.73 14.77
C ILE A 234 -15.65 15.72 13.94
N LYS A 235 -16.41 16.17 12.95
CA LYS A 235 -17.17 15.28 12.05
C LYS A 235 -16.29 14.28 11.27
N LEU A 236 -15.06 14.67 10.91
CA LEU A 236 -14.11 13.79 10.21
C LEU A 236 -13.38 12.86 11.19
N LYS A 237 -13.03 13.35 12.37
CA LYS A 237 -12.48 12.55 13.48
C LYS A 237 -13.45 11.46 13.91
N ASP A 238 -14.72 11.79 14.13
CA ASP A 238 -15.73 10.82 14.54
C ASP A 238 -15.93 9.75 13.47
N PHE A 239 -15.90 10.13 12.19
CA PHE A 239 -15.94 9.17 11.09
C PHE A 239 -14.74 8.21 11.07
N LEU A 240 -13.55 8.66 11.44
CA LEU A 240 -12.38 7.80 11.62
C LEU A 240 -12.61 6.79 12.77
N PHE A 241 -13.23 7.25 13.86
CA PHE A 241 -13.43 6.46 15.08
C PHE A 241 -14.64 5.52 15.01
N GLU A 242 -15.58 5.76 14.10
CA GLU A 242 -16.74 4.90 13.84
C GLU A 242 -16.36 3.48 13.34
N ASN A 243 -15.07 3.19 13.12
CA ASN A 243 -14.55 1.91 12.62
C ASN A 243 -15.22 1.46 11.31
N LYS A 244 -15.64 2.42 10.48
CA LYS A 244 -16.23 2.16 9.15
C LYS A 244 -15.20 2.14 8.02
N LEU A 245 -13.99 2.61 8.26
CA LEU A 245 -12.91 2.60 7.27
C LEU A 245 -12.13 1.30 7.35
N GLN A 246 -11.73 0.77 6.20
CA GLN A 246 -10.83 -0.37 6.17
C GLN A 246 -9.46 0.03 6.72
N TYR A 247 -9.03 -0.68 7.75
CA TYR A 247 -7.71 -0.57 8.36
C TYR A 247 -7.07 -1.97 8.44
N PRO A 248 -5.77 -2.11 8.12
CA PRO A 248 -4.92 -1.08 7.52
C PRO A 248 -5.26 -0.77 6.05
N SER A 249 -5.04 0.49 5.64
CA SER A 249 -5.07 0.91 4.24
C SER A 249 -4.37 2.26 4.04
N GLU A 250 -3.86 2.53 2.83
CA GLU A 250 -3.23 3.82 2.49
C GLU A 250 -4.17 5.00 2.77
N PHE A 251 -5.44 4.89 2.37
CA PHE A 251 -6.44 5.93 2.62
C PHE A 251 -6.61 6.19 4.12
N HIS A 252 -6.76 5.13 4.93
CA HIS A 252 -6.90 5.26 6.38
C HIS A 252 -5.69 5.95 6.99
N THR A 253 -4.49 5.53 6.61
CA THR A 253 -3.23 6.10 7.11
C THR A 253 -3.14 7.58 6.76
N LEU A 254 -3.26 7.94 5.48
CA LEU A 254 -3.17 9.34 5.05
C LEU A 254 -4.27 10.21 5.68
N PHE A 255 -5.50 9.72 5.73
CA PHE A 255 -6.63 10.43 6.34
C PHE A 255 -6.37 10.71 7.83
N THR A 256 -5.88 9.72 8.57
CA THR A 256 -5.51 9.86 9.99
C THR A 256 -4.41 10.90 10.18
N LEU A 257 -3.34 10.83 9.39
CA LEU A 257 -2.20 11.74 9.49
C LEU A 257 -2.62 13.19 9.14
N TYR A 258 -3.44 13.40 8.12
CA TYR A 258 -3.94 14.73 7.79
C TYR A 258 -4.86 15.30 8.86
N LEU A 259 -5.67 14.46 9.52
CA LEU A 259 -6.47 14.89 10.67
C LEU A 259 -5.60 15.29 11.86
N LEU A 260 -4.51 14.56 12.13
CA LEU A 260 -3.55 14.96 13.15
C LEU A 260 -2.91 16.31 12.79
N SER A 261 -2.39 16.46 11.57
CA SER A 261 -1.74 17.70 11.11
C SER A 261 -2.65 18.93 11.25
N ILE A 262 -3.90 18.82 10.79
CA ILE A 262 -4.84 19.95 10.85
C ILE A 262 -5.31 20.22 12.29
N SER A 263 -5.37 19.22 13.17
CA SER A 263 -5.72 19.42 14.58
C SER A 263 -4.70 20.30 15.31
N LEU A 264 -3.40 20.11 15.05
CA LEU A 264 -2.33 20.95 15.57
C LEU A 264 -2.43 22.40 15.05
N LYS A 265 -2.85 22.55 13.80
CA LYS A 265 -3.12 23.85 13.17
C LYS A 265 -4.34 24.56 13.76
N LEU A 266 -5.39 23.82 14.08
CA LEU A 266 -6.57 24.37 14.76
C LEU A 266 -6.22 24.81 16.18
N TRP A 267 -5.44 24.01 16.91
CA TRP A 267 -4.98 24.34 18.26
C TRP A 267 -4.13 25.60 18.29
N SER A 268 -3.11 25.68 17.43
CA SER A 268 -2.23 26.87 17.35
C SER A 268 -2.96 28.16 16.98
N LYS A 269 -4.13 28.06 16.34
CA LYS A 269 -5.00 29.20 16.02
C LYS A 269 -6.09 29.48 17.06
N ASN A 270 -6.11 28.74 18.18
CA ASN A 270 -7.19 28.79 19.18
C ASN A 270 -8.59 28.54 18.59
N LEU A 271 -8.67 27.72 17.54
CA LEU A 271 -9.94 27.35 16.89
C LEU A 271 -10.60 26.11 17.51
N ILE A 272 -9.87 25.37 18.33
CA ILE A 272 -10.42 24.28 19.16
C ILE A 272 -10.18 24.62 20.62
N SER A 273 -11.19 24.38 21.45
CA SER A 273 -11.20 24.84 22.85
C SER A 273 -10.46 23.92 23.82
N SER A 274 -10.18 22.68 23.41
CA SER A 274 -9.57 21.65 24.24
C SER A 274 -8.55 20.85 23.44
N PRO A 275 -7.43 20.42 24.06
CA PRO A 275 -6.46 19.52 23.43
C PRO A 275 -6.94 18.07 23.34
N ASN A 276 -8.03 17.69 24.02
CA ASN A 276 -8.50 16.30 24.09
C ASN A 276 -8.67 15.62 22.71
N PRO A 277 -9.27 16.27 21.68
CA PRO A 277 -9.40 15.64 20.37
C PRO A 277 -8.06 15.32 19.68
N ILE A 278 -6.99 16.00 20.05
CA ILE A 278 -5.63 15.75 19.54
C ILE A 278 -5.02 14.53 20.23
N LEU A 279 -5.17 14.45 21.56
CA LEU A 279 -4.69 13.32 22.35
C LEU A 279 -5.38 12.02 21.92
N GLU A 280 -6.70 12.07 21.69
CA GLU A 280 -7.46 10.95 21.15
C GLU A 280 -6.93 10.47 19.79
N LEU A 281 -6.50 11.38 18.91
CA LEU A 281 -5.90 11.01 17.63
C LEU A 281 -4.53 10.33 17.81
N TYR A 282 -3.71 10.80 18.77
CA TYR A 282 -2.45 10.13 19.09
C TYR A 282 -2.69 8.72 19.63
N ASP A 283 -3.61 8.55 20.59
CA ASP A 283 -3.98 7.25 21.14
C ASP A 283 -4.44 6.30 20.03
N TYR A 284 -5.32 6.78 19.14
CA TYR A 284 -5.77 6.01 17.97
C TYR A 284 -4.62 5.60 17.05
N ILE A 285 -3.67 6.51 16.77
CA ILE A 285 -2.51 6.24 15.93
C ILE A 285 -1.61 5.16 16.52
N PHE A 286 -1.38 5.17 17.84
CA PHE A 286 -0.59 4.16 18.53
C PHE A 286 -1.31 2.82 18.60
N GLU A 287 -2.61 2.81 18.94
CA GLU A 287 -3.42 1.58 19.00
C GLU A 287 -3.54 0.89 17.65
N LYS A 288 -3.61 1.68 16.57
CA LYS A 288 -3.74 1.20 15.19
C LYS A 288 -2.42 1.24 14.43
N ASP A 289 -1.29 1.33 15.12
CA ASP A 289 0.06 1.29 14.52
C ASP A 289 0.22 2.04 13.18
N VAL A 290 -0.44 3.19 13.04
CA VAL A 290 -0.67 3.85 11.73
C VAL A 290 0.65 4.33 11.10
N ILE A 291 1.64 4.62 11.93
CA ILE A 291 2.94 5.15 11.53
C ILE A 291 3.85 4.05 10.98
N SER A 292 3.71 2.80 11.43
CA SER A 292 4.62 1.71 11.05
C SER A 292 4.49 1.31 9.58
N GLU A 293 3.31 1.48 8.98
CA GLU A 293 3.05 1.05 7.60
C GLU A 293 3.60 1.99 6.52
N ASN A 294 3.70 3.30 6.79
CA ASN A 294 4.08 4.29 5.76
C ASN A 294 5.17 5.28 6.19
N GLY A 295 5.70 5.17 7.42
CA GLY A 295 6.92 5.86 7.86
C GLY A 295 6.88 7.40 7.86
N LYS A 296 5.71 8.03 7.70
CA LYS A 296 5.57 9.49 7.73
C LYS A 296 4.82 9.94 8.99
N ILE A 297 5.49 10.75 9.80
CA ILE A 297 4.81 11.66 10.72
C ILE A 297 4.56 12.95 9.93
N PRO A 298 3.32 13.43 9.80
CA PRO A 298 3.06 14.72 9.18
C PRO A 298 3.73 15.81 10.02
N VAL A 299 4.57 16.63 9.36
CA VAL A 299 5.18 17.84 9.92
C VAL A 299 4.23 19.03 9.70
#